data_AF-A0A3D2YV02-F1
#
_entry.id   AF-A0A3D2YV02-F1
#
_cell.length_a   1.000
_cell.length_b   1.000
_cell.length_c   1.000
_cell.angle_alpha   90.00
_cell.angle_beta   90.00
_cell.angle_gamma   90.00
#
_symmetry.space_group_name_H-M   'P 1'
#
loop_
_entity.id
_entity.type
_entity.pdbx_description
1 polymer ?
#
loop_
_entity_poly.entity_id
_entity_poly.type
_entity_poly.pdbx_seq_one_letter_code
_entity_poly.pdbx_strand_id
1 'polypeptide(L)' 'MSHVIVVVVITAALSFLLACGGPSQDTAPDFSLPDSRGGEVVLAQLVQEHRSVVIVFYRGFF' A
#
# COMPACT_ATOMS: atom_id res chain seq x y z
N MET A 1 12.35 40.69 13.06
CA MET A 1 12.73 39.45 13.79
C MET A 1 11.54 38.50 13.99
N SER A 2 10.36 38.99 14.41
CA SER A 2 9.19 38.13 14.66
C SER A 2 8.73 37.27 13.46
N HIS A 3 8.68 37.85 12.25
CA HIS A 3 8.28 37.10 11.04
C HIS A 3 9.25 35.98 10.65
N VAL A 4 10.54 36.14 10.94
CA VAL A 4 11.56 35.12 10.62
C VAL A 4 11.33 33.88 11.49
N ILE A 5 11.01 34.07 12.76
CA ILE A 5 10.71 32.98 13.70
C ILE A 5 9.46 32.22 13.25
N VAL A 6 8.41 32.93 12.83
CA VAL A 6 7.17 32.32 12.34
C VAL A 6 7.41 31.44 11.11
N VAL A 7 8.21 31.92 10.15
CA VAL A 7 8.52 31.16 8.93
C VAL A 7 9.29 29.89 9.27
N VAL A 8 10.29 29.96 10.16
CA VAL A 8 11.09 28.80 10.60
C VAL A 8 10.24 27.75 11.32
N VAL A 9 9.28 28.18 12.15
CA VAL A 9 8.38 27.26 12.86
C VAL A 9 7.45 26.54 11.87
N ILE A 10 6.91 27.27 10.87
CA ILE A 10 6.02 26.68 9.86
C ILE A 10 6.75 25.68 8.97
N THR A 11 7.95 26.00 8.49
CA THR A 11 8.74 25.07 7.67
C THR A 11 9.16 23.83 8.45
N ALA A 12 9.59 23.98 9.71
CA ALA A 12 9.91 22.84 10.56
C ALA A 12 8.71 21.91 10.81
N ALA A 13 7.52 22.49 11.04
CA ALA A 13 6.29 21.72 11.22
C ALA A 13 5.88 20.97 9.94
N LEU A 14 6.01 21.60 8.76
CA LEU A 14 5.71 20.97 7.48
C LEU A 14 6.65 19.80 7.18
N SER A 15 7.95 19.94 7.49
CA SER A 15 8.93 18.87 7.32
C SER A 15 8.64 17.67 8.22
N PHE A 16 8.12 17.90 9.44
CA PHE A 16 7.72 16.84 10.35
C PHE A 16 6.50 16.06 9.85
N LEU A 17 5.53 16.75 9.24
CA LEU A 17 4.33 16.11 8.67
C LEU A 17 4.67 15.23 7.44
N LEU A 18 5.63 15.66 6.62
CA LEU A 18 6.08 14.89 5.45
C LEU A 18 6.97 13.69 5.83
N ALA A 19 7.62 13.73 7.00
CA ALA A 19 8.48 12.65 7.47
C ALA A 19 7.73 11.47 8.12
N CYS A 20 6.48 11.67 8.56
CA CYS A 20 5.66 10.61 9.17
C CYS A 20 4.84 9.78 8.17
N GLY A 21 4.92 10.08 6.86
CA GLY A 21 4.25 9.33 5.79
C GLY A 21 5.15 8.32 5.09
N GLY A 22 5.96 7.56 5.85
CA GLY A 22 6.74 6.47 5.26
C GLY A 22 5.82 5.46 4.56
N PRO A 23 6.24 4.84 3.45
CA PRO A 23 5.40 3.90 2.72
C PRO A 23 5.01 2.76 3.67
N SER A 24 3.71 2.71 4.02
CA SER A 24 3.12 1.65 4.79
C SER A 24 3.39 0.34 4.05
N GLN A 25 4.27 -0.49 4.59
CA GLN A 25 4.59 -1.83 4.10
C GLN A 25 3.45 -2.82 4.44
N ASP A 26 2.20 -2.34 4.36
CA ASP A 26 0.98 -3.04 4.74
C ASP A 26 0.26 -3.65 3.52
N THR A 27 0.78 -3.44 2.31
CA THR A 27 0.23 -4.04 1.08
C THR A 27 0.68 -5.48 0.97
N ALA A 28 -0.26 -6.38 0.66
CA ALA A 28 0.06 -7.78 0.38
C ALA A 28 1.14 -7.87 -0.73
N PRO A 29 2.15 -8.75 -0.58
CA PRO A 29 3.13 -8.96 -1.63
C PRO A 29 2.45 -9.50 -2.89
N ASP A 30 3.01 -9.16 -4.04
CA ASP A 30 2.53 -9.72 -5.30
C ASP A 30 2.82 -11.24 -5.36
N PHE A 31 1.91 -11.97 -5.99
CA PHE A 31 2.02 -13.42 -6.18
C PHE A 31 1.26 -13.86 -7.42
N SER A 32 1.66 -15.03 -7.95
CA SER A 32 0.89 -15.74 -8.97
C SER A 32 0.50 -17.13 -8.49
N LEU A 33 -0.71 -17.56 -8.86
CA LEU A 33 -1.27 -18.86 -8.52
C LEU A 33 -1.86 -19.51 -9.77
N PRO A 34 -1.71 -20.83 -9.94
CA PRO A 34 -2.41 -21.54 -11.00
C PRO A 34 -3.91 -21.56 -10.73
N ASP A 35 -4.72 -21.39 -11.77
CA ASP A 35 -6.16 -21.60 -11.68
C ASP A 35 -6.54 -23.05 -11.99
N SER A 36 -7.82 -23.39 -11.78
CA SER A 36 -8.35 -24.74 -12.02
C SER A 36 -8.49 -25.10 -13.50
N ARG A 37 -8.25 -24.15 -14.41
CA ARG A 37 -8.35 -24.30 -15.88
C ARG A 37 -6.98 -24.37 -16.54
N GLY A 38 -5.89 -24.37 -15.77
CA GLY A 38 -4.52 -24.36 -16.27
C GLY A 38 -4.02 -22.96 -16.69
N GLY A 39 -4.76 -21.91 -16.35
CA GLY A 39 -4.34 -20.52 -16.44
C GLY A 39 -3.57 -20.07 -15.19
N GLU A 40 -3.24 -18.78 -15.16
CA GLU A 40 -2.52 -18.13 -14.08
C GLU A 40 -3.30 -16.90 -13.59
N VAL A 41 -3.36 -16.74 -12.27
CA VAL A 41 -3.97 -15.59 -11.59
C VAL A 41 -2.85 -14.81 -10.92
N VAL A 42 -2.69 -13.54 -11.29
CA VAL A 42 -1.66 -12.63 -10.78
C VAL A 42 -2.30 -11.51 -9.97
N LEU A 43 -1.84 -11.30 -8.72
CA LEU A 43 -2.44 -10.31 -7.82
C LEU A 43 -2.34 -8.89 -8.40
N ALA A 44 -1.17 -8.51 -8.94
CA ALA A 44 -0.97 -7.21 -9.56
C ALA A 44 -1.97 -6.91 -10.69
N GLN A 45 -2.39 -7.92 -11.46
CA GLN A 45 -3.39 -7.75 -12.50
C GLN A 45 -4.79 -7.55 -11.91
N LEU A 46 -5.19 -8.36 -10.93
CA LEU A 46 -6.50 -8.26 -10.28
C LEU A 46 -6.73 -6.91 -9.59
N VAL A 47 -5.68 -6.33 -9.00
CA VAL A 47 -5.78 -5.01 -8.34
C VAL A 47 -5.95 -3.86 -9.34
N GLN A 48 -5.50 -4.04 -10.59
CA GLN A 48 -5.75 -3.05 -11.65
C GLN A 48 -7.15 -3.18 -12.25
N GLU A 49 -7.66 -4.41 -12.36
CA GLU A 49 -8.97 -4.70 -12.96
C GLU A 49 -10.13 -4.46 -12.00
N HIS A 50 -9.89 -4.53 -10.69
CA HIS A 50 -10.92 -4.44 -9.66
C HIS A 50 -10.64 -3.34 -8.65
N ARG A 51 -11.72 -2.72 -8.14
CA ARG A 51 -11.65 -1.74 -7.06
C ARG A 51 -11.09 -2.33 -5.75
N SER A 52 -11.33 -3.62 -5.51
CA SER A 52 -10.90 -4.33 -4.30
C SER A 52 -10.76 -5.83 -4.59
N VAL A 53 -9.74 -6.46 -4.01
CA VAL A 53 -9.49 -7.91 -4.09
C VAL A 53 -9.54 -8.50 -2.69
N VAL A 54 -10.25 -9.62 -2.52
CA VAL A 54 -10.34 -10.36 -1.24
C VAL A 54 -9.66 -11.71 -1.41
N ILE A 55 -8.65 -11.98 -0.57
CA ILE A 55 -7.89 -13.24 -0.58
C ILE A 55 -8.39 -14.13 0.55
N VAL A 56 -8.82 -15.35 0.23
CA VAL A 56 -9.32 -16.33 1.21
C VAL A 56 -8.36 -17.51 1.29
N PHE A 57 -7.66 -17.64 2.43
CA PHE A 57 -6.83 -18.80 2.71
C PHE A 57 -7.68 -19.92 3.28
N TYR A 58 -7.97 -20.94 2.47
CA TYR A 58 -8.71 -22.12 2.90
C TYR A 58 -7.77 -23.32 3.02
N ARG A 59 -7.78 -23.97 4.19
CA ARG A 59 -7.09 -25.24 4.41
C ARG A 59 -8.12 -26.37 4.45
N GLY A 60 -8.38 -26.96 3.28
CA GLY A 60 -9.30 -28.08 3.13
C GLY A 60 -8.64 -29.44 3.31
N PHE A 61 -9.44 -30.43 3.70
CA PHE A 61 -9.23 -31.84 3.37
C PHE A 61 -10.16 -32.17 2.21
N PHE A 62 -9.64 -32.87 1.20
CA PHE A 62 -10.41 -33.37 0.05
C PHE A 62 -10.60 -34.88 0.18
#